data_AF-A0A9Y1FMH3-F1
#
_entry.id   AF-A0A9Y1FMH3-F1
#
_cell.length_a   1.000
_cell.length_b   1.000
_cell.length_c   1.000
_cell.angle_alpha   90.00
_cell.angle_beta   90.00
_cell.angle_gamma   90.00
#
_symmetry.space_group_name_H-M   'P 1'
#
loop_
_entity.id
_entity.type
_entity.pdbx_description
1 polymer ?
#
loop_
_entity_poly.entity_id
_entity_poly.type
_entity_poly.pdbx_seq_one_letter_code
_entity_poly.pdbx_strand_id
1 'polypeptide(L)'
;MKEVIRFKHYFGYGRTRSILKKNSRAKLIFLILNIIQCFFYILISLSWSYLNIYFFLLTATKLVVIYSLVMFPLVVFVDNKEVLPLWNIKENRKKIIEEKILFNLVNALKFFLLNVGIILILKFSGVIEKWDKTNPSITVSFYTPNALEAILIGLLVILCFFSIIIINYWFSLRFIRIEGFVEETQLLKLNKKKILSGTVPFLCLFWFVLWGLLDQGFMLNKLNRNFEGAEKMFDFIVKANFWVLIWEISILIILFIALMADVKRMKRFDIQIATKMIIPK
;
A
#
# COMPACT_ATOMS: atom_id res chain seq x y z
N MET A 1 5.46 32.76 -21.37
CA MET A 1 6.81 32.17 -21.13
C MET A 1 7.27 32.25 -19.67
N LYS A 2 7.06 33.35 -18.93
CA LYS A 2 7.45 33.45 -17.50
C LYS A 2 6.72 32.47 -16.56
N GLU A 3 5.50 32.04 -16.88
CA GLU A 3 4.75 31.07 -16.05
C GLU A 3 5.25 29.61 -16.19
N VAL A 4 5.76 29.24 -17.37
CA VAL A 4 6.32 27.91 -17.63
C VAL A 4 7.62 27.68 -16.83
N ILE A 5 8.35 28.76 -16.53
CA ILE A 5 9.60 28.71 -15.76
C ILE A 5 9.32 28.57 -14.25
N ARG A 6 8.24 29.17 -13.72
CA ARG A 6 7.80 28.92 -12.32
C ARG A 6 7.34 27.47 -12.10
N PHE A 7 6.78 26.84 -13.12
CA PHE A 7 6.31 25.46 -13.05
C PHE A 7 7.42 24.43 -12.86
N LYS A 8 8.64 24.69 -13.37
CA LYS A 8 9.80 23.80 -13.17
C LYS A 8 10.25 23.73 -11.70
N HIS A 9 10.01 24.76 -10.90
CA HIS A 9 10.41 24.81 -9.49
C HIS A 9 9.41 24.17 -8.51
N TYR A 10 8.26 23.71 -8.98
CA TYR A 10 7.22 23.11 -8.14
C TYR A 10 7.07 21.58 -8.30
N PHE A 11 7.98 20.91 -9.01
CA PHE A 11 7.97 19.45 -9.11
C PHE A 11 8.75 18.84 -7.95
N GLY A 12 8.03 18.49 -6.88
CA GLY A 12 8.53 17.83 -5.68
C GLY A 12 7.42 17.65 -4.65
N TYR A 13 7.65 16.83 -3.60
CA TYR A 13 6.73 16.52 -2.49
C TYR A 13 5.88 17.72 -1.98
N GLY A 14 6.39 18.95 -2.16
CA GLY A 14 5.76 20.20 -1.80
C GLY A 14 4.49 20.59 -2.58
N ARG A 15 4.29 20.20 -3.84
CA ARG A 15 3.12 20.66 -4.62
C ARG A 15 1.82 20.08 -4.06
N THR A 16 1.72 18.76 -3.98
CA THR A 16 0.53 18.10 -3.44
C THR A 16 0.23 18.57 -2.00
N ARG A 17 1.27 18.72 -1.17
CA ARG A 17 1.16 19.26 0.19
C ARG A 17 0.67 20.71 0.20
N SER A 18 1.17 21.55 -0.69
CA SER A 18 0.78 22.96 -0.82
C SER A 18 -0.69 23.09 -1.23
N ILE A 19 -1.15 22.25 -2.17
CA ILE A 19 -2.55 22.25 -2.63
C ILE A 19 -3.47 21.83 -1.48
N LEU A 20 -3.13 20.75 -0.76
CA LEU A 20 -3.86 20.32 0.44
C LEU A 20 -3.91 21.41 1.52
N LYS A 21 -2.86 22.23 1.69
CA LYS A 21 -2.88 23.35 2.64
C LYS A 21 -3.86 24.45 2.24
N LYS A 22 -4.04 24.68 0.94
CA LYS A 22 -4.92 25.74 0.39
C LYS A 22 -6.38 25.31 0.29
N ASN A 23 -6.65 24.02 0.03
CA ASN A 23 -8.00 23.49 -0.10
C ASN A 23 -8.48 22.84 1.21
N SER A 24 -9.24 23.59 2.02
CA SER A 24 -9.75 23.14 3.32
C SER A 24 -10.66 21.91 3.24
N ARG A 25 -11.50 21.80 2.20
CA ARG A 25 -12.37 20.63 1.98
C ARG A 25 -11.55 19.38 1.69
N ALA A 26 -10.60 19.46 0.76
CA ALA A 26 -9.72 18.35 0.44
C ALA A 26 -8.89 17.91 1.66
N LYS A 27 -8.37 18.88 2.42
CA LYS A 27 -7.66 18.62 3.68
C LYS A 27 -8.52 17.86 4.68
N LEU A 28 -9.78 18.25 4.85
CA LEU A 28 -10.70 17.60 5.76
C LEU A 28 -10.99 16.14 5.34
N ILE A 29 -11.27 15.91 4.06
CA ILE A 29 -11.49 14.56 3.52
C ILE A 29 -10.27 13.67 3.77
N PHE A 30 -9.07 14.18 3.47
CA PHE A 30 -7.81 13.47 3.74
C PHE A 30 -7.63 13.16 5.22
N LEU A 31 -7.92 14.12 6.09
CA LEU A 31 -7.78 13.95 7.54
C LEU A 31 -8.74 12.86 8.06
N ILE A 32 -10.02 12.94 7.68
CA ILE A 32 -11.04 11.97 8.09
C ILE A 32 -10.66 10.56 7.64
N LEU A 33 -10.30 10.40 6.37
CA LEU A 33 -9.93 9.09 5.83
C LEU A 33 -8.65 8.54 6.47
N ASN A 34 -7.66 9.39 6.72
CA ASN A 34 -6.47 8.98 7.47
C ASN A 34 -6.82 8.53 8.89
N ILE A 35 -7.65 9.27 9.62
CA ILE A 35 -8.05 8.89 10.99
C ILE A 35 -8.79 7.56 10.99
N ILE A 36 -9.78 7.39 10.10
CA ILE A 36 -10.57 6.15 10.00
C ILE A 36 -9.67 4.96 9.68
N GLN A 37 -8.82 5.07 8.66
CA GLN A 37 -7.90 4.00 8.29
C GLN A 37 -6.91 3.73 9.40
N CYS A 38 -6.37 4.76 10.05
CA CYS A 38 -5.46 4.59 11.18
C CYS A 38 -6.11 3.79 12.30
N PHE A 39 -7.28 4.22 12.75
CA PHE A 39 -7.99 3.58 13.85
C PHE A 39 -8.30 2.12 13.53
N PHE A 40 -8.89 1.86 12.36
CA PHE A 40 -9.27 0.52 11.95
C PHE A 40 -8.05 -0.42 11.81
N TYR A 41 -6.96 0.06 11.23
CA TYR A 41 -5.77 -0.76 10.99
C TYR A 41 -4.94 -0.99 12.25
N ILE A 42 -4.91 -0.04 13.19
CA ILE A 42 -4.32 -0.26 14.52
C ILE A 42 -5.08 -1.37 15.23
N LEU A 43 -6.42 -1.30 15.25
CA LEU A 43 -7.25 -2.33 15.87
C LEU A 43 -6.99 -3.71 15.26
N ILE A 44 -7.03 -3.82 13.92
CA ILE A 44 -6.75 -5.09 13.24
C ILE A 44 -5.35 -5.59 13.56
N SER A 45 -4.34 -4.72 13.44
CA SER A 45 -2.95 -5.11 13.68
C SER A 45 -2.76 -5.61 15.10
N LEU A 46 -3.37 -4.97 16.11
CA LEU A 46 -3.29 -5.41 17.50
C LEU A 46 -4.04 -6.72 17.75
N SER A 47 -5.29 -6.82 17.29
CA SER A 47 -6.13 -8.00 17.50
C SER A 47 -5.58 -9.25 16.82
N TRP A 48 -5.11 -9.12 15.58
CA TRP A 48 -4.71 -10.25 14.73
C TRP A 48 -3.22 -10.56 14.78
N SER A 49 -2.41 -9.75 15.46
CA SER A 49 -1.02 -10.10 15.78
C SER A 49 -0.87 -10.81 17.13
N TYR A 50 -1.97 -11.00 17.86
CA TYR A 50 -1.96 -11.55 19.22
C TYR A 50 -1.00 -10.81 20.16
N LEU A 51 -0.85 -9.50 19.94
CA LEU A 51 0.08 -8.60 20.65
C LEU A 51 1.56 -9.03 20.55
N ASN A 52 1.92 -9.87 19.58
CA ASN A 52 3.31 -10.23 19.29
C ASN A 52 3.90 -9.25 18.26
N ILE A 53 5.09 -8.70 18.56
CA ILE A 53 5.71 -7.67 17.71
C ILE A 53 6.07 -8.17 16.30
N TYR A 54 6.47 -9.43 16.15
CA TYR A 54 6.88 -9.97 14.85
C TYR A 54 5.66 -10.20 13.94
N PHE A 55 4.60 -10.77 14.51
CA PHE A 55 3.31 -10.91 13.83
C PHE A 55 2.65 -9.56 13.53
N PHE A 56 2.85 -8.59 14.42
CA PHE A 56 2.41 -7.22 14.21
C PHE A 56 3.11 -6.60 13.01
N LEU A 57 4.44 -6.77 12.88
CA LEU A 57 5.19 -6.28 11.73
C LEU A 57 4.68 -6.88 10.41
N LEU A 58 4.41 -8.20 10.38
CA LEU A 58 3.82 -8.84 9.20
C LEU A 58 2.47 -8.21 8.84
N THR A 59 1.53 -8.18 9.78
CA THR A 59 0.18 -7.64 9.57
C THR A 59 0.21 -6.16 9.18
N ALA A 60 0.91 -5.34 9.96
CA ALA A 60 0.97 -3.89 9.76
C ALA A 60 1.56 -3.54 8.39
N THR A 61 2.56 -4.28 7.91
CA THR A 61 3.17 -3.95 6.62
C THR A 61 2.22 -4.21 5.44
N LYS A 62 1.45 -5.31 5.45
CA LYS A 62 0.43 -5.54 4.40
C LYS A 62 -0.67 -4.50 4.44
N LEU A 63 -1.13 -4.13 5.65
CA LEU A 63 -2.11 -3.05 5.84
C LEU A 63 -1.58 -1.68 5.36
N VAL A 64 -0.28 -1.41 5.46
CA VAL A 64 0.34 -0.18 4.92
C VAL A 64 0.34 -0.18 3.39
N VAL A 65 0.51 -1.33 2.73
CA VAL A 65 0.35 -1.43 1.27
C VAL A 65 -1.09 -1.12 0.87
N ILE A 66 -2.06 -1.69 1.60
CA ILE A 66 -3.50 -1.45 1.39
C ILE A 66 -3.85 0.02 1.62
N TYR A 67 -3.39 0.61 2.72
CA TYR A 67 -3.50 2.05 3.01
C TYR A 67 -3.03 2.87 1.80
N SER A 68 -1.81 2.59 1.34
CA SER A 68 -1.22 3.28 0.19
C SER A 68 -2.10 3.15 -1.06
N LEU A 69 -2.58 1.95 -1.37
CA LEU A 69 -3.39 1.69 -2.55
C LEU A 69 -4.72 2.47 -2.51
N VAL A 70 -5.36 2.56 -1.35
CA VAL A 70 -6.62 3.31 -1.18
C VAL A 70 -6.38 4.82 -1.20
N MET A 71 -5.27 5.28 -0.61
CA MET A 71 -4.92 6.70 -0.55
C MET A 71 -4.39 7.24 -1.88
N PHE A 72 -3.76 6.42 -2.70
CA PHE A 72 -3.12 6.86 -3.93
C PHE A 72 -4.09 7.56 -4.91
N PRO A 73 -5.30 7.02 -5.23
CA PRO A 73 -6.29 7.72 -6.03
C PRO A 73 -6.67 9.10 -5.47
N LEU A 74 -6.78 9.25 -4.15
CA LEU A 74 -7.09 10.52 -3.50
C LEU A 74 -5.93 11.50 -3.65
N VAL A 75 -4.70 11.03 -3.51
CA VAL A 75 -3.48 11.82 -3.74
C VAL A 75 -3.46 12.37 -5.17
N VAL A 76 -3.85 11.56 -6.15
CA VAL A 76 -4.02 11.98 -7.54
C VAL A 76 -5.20 12.95 -7.72
N PHE A 77 -6.32 12.72 -7.01
CA PHE A 77 -7.54 13.55 -7.08
C PHE A 77 -7.27 15.02 -6.69
N VAL A 78 -6.33 15.23 -5.76
CA VAL A 78 -5.95 16.56 -5.29
C VAL A 78 -4.85 17.15 -6.17
N ASP A 79 -5.26 17.89 -7.18
CA ASP A 79 -4.35 18.72 -7.97
C ASP A 79 -5.05 19.95 -8.57
N ASN A 80 -4.25 20.85 -9.16
CA ASN A 80 -4.74 22.05 -9.83
C ASN A 80 -5.26 21.74 -11.25
N LYS A 81 -6.15 22.60 -11.76
CA LYS A 81 -6.67 22.56 -13.14
C LYS A 81 -5.57 22.52 -14.21
N GLU A 82 -4.42 23.14 -13.93
CA GLU A 82 -3.23 23.15 -14.79
C GLU A 82 -2.63 21.75 -15.06
N VAL A 83 -2.98 20.73 -14.27
CA VAL A 83 -2.58 19.34 -14.55
C VAL A 83 -3.23 18.77 -15.79
N LEU A 84 -4.45 19.19 -16.14
CA LEU A 84 -5.20 18.63 -17.26
C LEU A 84 -4.39 18.60 -18.57
N PRO A 85 -3.85 19.74 -19.07
CA PRO A 85 -3.03 19.72 -20.28
C PRO A 85 -1.71 18.97 -20.09
N LEU A 86 -1.13 18.99 -18.89
CA LEU A 86 0.14 18.32 -18.58
C LEU A 86 0.01 16.80 -18.52
N TRP A 87 -1.16 16.29 -18.15
CA TRP A 87 -1.44 14.85 -18.03
C TRP A 87 -1.41 14.14 -19.38
N ASN A 88 -1.72 14.85 -20.47
CA ASN A 88 -1.67 14.32 -21.83
C ASN A 88 -0.23 14.21 -22.35
N ILE A 89 0.72 14.96 -21.77
CA ILE A 89 2.13 14.92 -22.14
C ILE A 89 2.84 13.84 -21.30
N LYS A 90 3.33 12.79 -21.96
CA LYS A 90 3.91 11.59 -21.31
C LYS A 90 4.99 11.92 -20.27
N GLU A 91 5.91 12.82 -20.61
CA GLU A 91 7.04 13.19 -19.75
C GLU A 91 6.59 13.95 -18.49
N ASN A 92 5.62 14.85 -18.64
CA ASN A 92 5.06 15.60 -17.52
C ASN A 92 4.20 14.71 -16.64
N ARG A 93 3.36 13.86 -17.24
CA ARG A 93 2.56 12.87 -16.51
C ARG A 93 3.44 11.96 -15.65
N LYS A 94 4.56 11.48 -16.17
CA LYS A 94 5.53 10.66 -15.42
C LYS A 94 6.02 11.40 -14.17
N LYS A 95 6.46 12.66 -14.31
CA LYS A 95 6.93 13.49 -13.19
C LYS A 95 5.83 13.74 -12.14
N ILE A 96 4.60 14.01 -12.59
CA ILE A 96 3.44 14.18 -11.69
C ILE A 96 3.22 12.88 -10.91
N ILE A 97 3.18 11.73 -11.59
CA ILE A 97 2.98 10.43 -10.95
C ILE A 97 4.08 10.13 -9.93
N GLU A 98 5.35 10.34 -10.28
CA GLU A 98 6.49 10.11 -9.38
C GLU A 98 6.39 10.96 -8.10
N GLU A 99 5.99 12.23 -8.22
CA GLU A 99 5.75 13.10 -7.06
C GLU A 99 4.63 12.54 -6.17
N LYS A 100 3.52 12.12 -6.79
CA LYS A 100 2.34 11.58 -6.07
C LYS A 100 2.67 10.27 -5.37
N ILE A 101 3.46 9.40 -6.01
CA ILE A 101 3.95 8.15 -5.40
C ILE A 101 4.85 8.46 -4.22
N LEU A 102 5.80 9.39 -4.36
CA LEU A 102 6.68 9.80 -3.26
C LEU A 102 5.87 10.38 -2.09
N PHE A 103 4.88 11.23 -2.36
CA PHE A 103 4.00 11.79 -1.34
C PHE A 103 3.24 10.69 -0.60
N ASN A 104 2.68 9.74 -1.33
CA ASN A 104 1.95 8.61 -0.77
C ASN A 104 2.85 7.68 0.05
N LEU A 105 4.06 7.38 -0.44
CA LEU A 105 5.05 6.55 0.24
C LEU A 105 5.46 7.16 1.59
N VAL A 106 5.72 8.47 1.63
CA VAL A 106 6.06 9.16 2.89
C VAL A 106 4.91 9.10 3.89
N ASN A 107 3.65 9.22 3.45
CA ASN A 107 2.50 9.09 4.35
C ASN A 107 2.33 7.64 4.83
N ALA A 108 2.51 6.67 3.95
CA ALA A 108 2.49 5.25 4.30
C ALA A 108 3.59 4.88 5.32
N LEU A 109 4.79 5.44 5.17
CA LEU A 109 5.88 5.28 6.13
C LEU A 109 5.55 5.90 7.50
N LYS A 110 5.01 7.13 7.53
CA LYS A 110 4.55 7.74 8.79
C LYS A 110 3.48 6.89 9.47
N PHE A 111 2.56 6.35 8.67
CA PHE A 111 1.50 5.48 9.14
C PHE A 111 2.08 4.17 9.73
N PHE A 112 3.01 3.53 9.04
CA PHE A 112 3.72 2.35 9.54
C PHE A 112 4.47 2.65 10.85
N LEU A 113 5.23 3.74 10.90
CA LEU A 113 5.99 4.14 12.10
C LEU A 113 5.08 4.45 13.29
N LEU A 114 3.91 5.04 13.06
CA LEU A 114 2.91 5.25 14.11
C LEU A 114 2.42 3.90 14.68
N ASN A 115 2.11 2.93 13.81
CA ASN A 115 1.70 1.59 14.24
C ASN A 115 2.80 0.89 15.05
N VAL A 116 4.04 0.92 14.55
CA VAL A 116 5.20 0.37 15.26
C VAL A 116 5.42 1.08 16.61
N GLY A 117 5.26 2.41 16.66
CA GLY A 117 5.34 3.17 17.90
C GLY A 117 4.30 2.73 18.93
N ILE A 118 3.05 2.51 18.52
CA ILE A 118 1.97 2.07 19.41
C ILE A 118 2.29 0.70 20.03
N ILE A 119 2.67 -0.30 19.22
CA ILE A 119 2.97 -1.64 19.77
C ILE A 119 4.19 -1.59 20.69
N LEU A 120 5.20 -0.76 20.39
CA LEU A 120 6.36 -0.57 21.27
C LEU A 120 5.98 0.08 22.59
N ILE A 121 5.12 1.10 22.59
CA ILE A 121 4.60 1.72 23.81
C ILE A 121 3.83 0.68 24.65
N LEU A 122 2.97 -0.12 24.03
CA LEU A 122 2.25 -1.19 24.73
C LEU A 122 3.19 -2.24 25.32
N LYS A 123 4.26 -2.60 24.59
CA LYS A 123 5.28 -3.53 25.05
C LYS A 123 6.05 -2.98 26.25
N PHE A 124 6.62 -1.77 26.13
CA PHE A 124 7.48 -1.18 27.16
C PHE A 124 6.72 -0.62 28.37
N SER A 125 5.41 -0.38 28.27
CA SER A 125 4.57 0.00 29.41
C SER A 125 4.17 -1.19 30.30
N GLY A 126 4.56 -2.42 29.95
CA GLY A 126 4.17 -3.64 30.66
C GLY A 126 2.69 -4.00 30.49
N VAL A 127 1.95 -3.32 29.60
CA VAL A 127 0.54 -3.65 29.31
C VAL A 127 0.43 -5.02 28.68
N ILE A 128 1.32 -5.37 27.74
CA ILE A 128 1.34 -6.69 27.11
C ILE A 128 1.62 -7.78 28.16
N GLU A 129 2.63 -7.58 29.01
CA GLU A 129 2.99 -8.56 30.06
C GLU A 129 1.87 -8.77 31.08
N LYS A 130 1.16 -7.70 31.48
CA LYS A 130 -0.02 -7.79 32.33
C LYS A 130 -1.14 -8.54 31.62
N TRP A 131 -1.35 -8.27 30.33
CA TRP A 131 -2.35 -8.95 29.54
C TRP A 131 -2.04 -10.43 29.38
N ASP A 132 -0.77 -10.81 29.21
CA ASP A 132 -0.32 -12.20 29.11
C ASP A 132 -0.63 -12.98 30.39
N LYS A 133 -0.41 -12.36 31.55
CA LYS A 133 -0.72 -12.97 32.85
C LYS A 133 -2.23 -13.18 33.04
N THR A 134 -3.05 -12.25 32.58
CA THR A 134 -4.51 -12.30 32.76
C THR A 134 -5.21 -13.16 31.69
N ASN A 135 -4.65 -13.22 30.48
CA ASN A 135 -5.25 -13.90 29.32
C ASN A 135 -4.22 -14.79 28.57
N PRO A 136 -3.62 -15.79 29.24
CA PRO A 136 -2.57 -16.63 28.66
C PRO A 136 -3.07 -17.47 27.47
N SER A 137 -4.38 -17.72 27.40
CA SER A 137 -5.04 -18.45 26.30
C SER A 137 -5.26 -17.59 25.04
N ILE A 138 -5.06 -16.27 25.10
CA ILE A 138 -5.32 -15.33 23.99
C ILE A 138 -4.01 -14.77 23.45
N THR A 139 -3.05 -14.48 24.31
CA THR A 139 -1.79 -13.81 23.94
C THR A 139 -0.65 -14.76 23.61
N VAL A 140 0.27 -14.25 22.78
CA VAL A 140 1.43 -15.01 22.31
C VAL A 140 2.68 -14.13 22.21
N SER A 141 2.82 -13.22 23.16
CA SER A 141 3.98 -12.34 23.28
C SER A 141 5.32 -13.09 23.35
N PHE A 142 5.31 -14.37 23.75
CA PHE A 142 6.48 -15.23 23.92
C PHE A 142 7.10 -15.74 22.60
N TYR A 143 6.37 -15.71 21.48
CA TYR A 143 6.94 -16.17 20.20
C TYR A 143 8.10 -15.26 19.77
N THR A 144 9.25 -15.89 19.55
CA THR A 144 10.44 -15.26 18.98
C THR A 144 10.86 -16.07 17.76
N PRO A 145 10.97 -15.45 16.57
CA PRO A 145 11.40 -16.15 15.37
C PRO A 145 12.85 -16.63 15.51
N ASN A 146 13.17 -17.76 14.88
CA ASN A 146 14.57 -18.13 14.68
C ASN A 146 15.25 -17.17 13.69
N ALA A 147 16.57 -17.26 13.56
CA ALA A 147 17.34 -16.36 12.70
C ALA A 147 16.85 -16.34 11.24
N LEU A 148 16.50 -17.50 10.68
CA LEU A 148 15.99 -17.61 9.31
C LEU A 148 14.63 -16.90 9.16
N GLU A 149 13.70 -17.15 10.08
CA GLU A 149 12.38 -16.52 10.10
C GLU A 149 12.50 -14.99 10.25
N ALA A 150 13.39 -14.51 11.10
CA ALA A 150 13.64 -13.08 11.26
C ALA A 150 14.14 -12.44 9.96
N ILE A 151 15.05 -13.11 9.24
CA ILE A 151 15.53 -12.66 7.93
C ILE A 151 14.38 -12.63 6.91
N LEU A 152 13.55 -13.67 6.85
CA LEU A 152 12.43 -13.75 5.91
C LEU A 152 11.36 -12.70 6.20
N ILE A 153 11.03 -12.46 7.47
CA ILE A 153 10.11 -11.38 7.89
C ILE A 153 10.69 -10.02 7.48
N GLY A 154 11.98 -9.78 7.74
CA GLY A 154 12.65 -8.53 7.33
C GLY A 154 12.60 -8.32 5.82
N LEU A 155 12.86 -9.37 5.04
CA LEU A 155 12.76 -9.32 3.57
C LEU A 155 11.33 -9.05 3.10
N LEU A 156 10.32 -9.68 3.71
CA LEU A 156 8.92 -9.41 3.41
C LEU A 156 8.54 -7.94 3.65
N VAL A 157 9.01 -7.36 4.76
CA VAL A 157 8.76 -5.95 5.07
C VAL A 157 9.32 -5.06 3.96
N ILE A 158 10.58 -5.29 3.56
CA ILE A 158 11.24 -4.56 2.47
C ILE A 158 10.47 -4.70 1.16
N LEU A 159 10.09 -5.92 0.78
CA LEU A 159 9.34 -6.19 -0.45
C LEU A 159 7.98 -5.49 -0.41
N CYS A 160 7.24 -5.51 0.69
CA CYS A 160 5.97 -4.77 0.79
C CYS A 160 6.15 -3.25 0.59
N PHE A 161 7.23 -2.64 1.07
CA PHE A 161 7.52 -1.23 0.77
C PHE A 161 7.82 -1.00 -0.71
N PHE A 162 8.53 -1.91 -1.39
CA PHE A 162 8.69 -1.85 -2.84
C PHE A 162 7.35 -2.02 -3.58
N SER A 163 6.43 -2.84 -3.07
CA SER A 163 5.09 -3.01 -3.63
C SER A 163 4.33 -1.69 -3.70
N ILE A 164 4.45 -0.81 -2.70
CA ILE A 164 3.83 0.53 -2.71
C ILE A 164 4.24 1.33 -3.95
N ILE A 165 5.53 1.29 -4.29
CA ILE A 165 6.07 2.04 -5.42
C ILE A 165 5.60 1.41 -6.74
N ILE A 166 5.84 0.11 -6.91
CA ILE A 166 5.60 -0.60 -8.16
C ILE A 166 4.09 -0.65 -8.49
N ILE A 167 3.25 -0.95 -7.48
CA ILE A 167 1.80 -1.04 -7.66
C ILE A 167 1.22 0.32 -7.98
N ASN A 168 1.55 1.38 -7.23
CA ASN A 168 1.00 2.71 -7.50
C ASN A 168 1.45 3.22 -8.88
N TYR A 169 2.70 2.96 -9.26
CA TYR A 169 3.18 3.30 -10.60
C TYR A 169 2.40 2.56 -11.68
N TRP A 170 2.29 1.24 -11.61
CA TRP A 170 1.54 0.46 -12.60
C TRP A 170 0.05 0.84 -12.64
N PHE A 171 -0.56 1.00 -11.46
CA PHE A 171 -1.95 1.41 -11.29
C PHE A 171 -2.23 2.77 -11.93
N SER A 172 -1.32 3.74 -11.75
CA SER A 172 -1.44 5.08 -12.36
C SER A 172 -1.45 5.05 -13.89
N LEU A 173 -0.74 4.12 -14.51
CA LEU A 173 -0.67 4.01 -15.97
C LEU A 173 -1.92 3.38 -16.57
N ARG A 174 -2.58 2.47 -15.84
CA ARG A 174 -3.69 1.64 -16.36
C ARG A 174 -5.07 2.16 -15.97
N PHE A 175 -5.22 2.59 -14.72
CA PHE A 175 -6.55 2.80 -14.10
C PHE A 175 -6.85 4.26 -13.78
N ILE A 176 -5.83 5.10 -13.58
CA ILE A 176 -6.04 6.53 -13.40
C ILE A 176 -6.38 7.17 -14.75
N ARG A 177 -7.62 7.67 -14.87
CA ARG A 177 -8.06 8.53 -15.97
C ARG A 177 -8.69 9.80 -15.41
N ILE A 178 -8.15 10.94 -15.80
CA ILE A 178 -8.69 12.26 -15.48
C ILE A 178 -9.75 12.61 -16.53
N GLU A 179 -10.99 12.79 -16.08
CA GLU A 179 -12.14 13.14 -16.91
C GLU A 179 -12.38 14.66 -16.96
N GLY A 180 -11.82 15.42 -16.01
CA GLY A 180 -11.99 16.87 -15.95
C GLY A 180 -11.58 17.47 -14.61
N PHE A 181 -12.08 18.66 -14.32
CA PHE A 181 -11.85 19.38 -13.06
C PHE A 181 -13.18 19.94 -12.56
N VAL A 182 -13.45 19.80 -11.27
CA VAL A 182 -14.68 20.26 -10.62
C VAL A 182 -14.38 21.57 -9.89
N GLU A 183 -14.92 22.68 -10.38
CA GLU A 183 -14.61 24.02 -9.86
C GLU A 183 -15.11 24.24 -8.43
N GLU A 184 -16.28 23.67 -8.07
CA GLU A 184 -16.87 23.80 -6.73
C GLU A 184 -16.01 23.17 -5.62
N THR A 185 -15.34 22.06 -5.93
CA THR A 185 -14.51 21.32 -4.97
C THR A 185 -13.02 21.61 -5.16
N GLN A 186 -12.63 22.23 -6.28
CA GLN A 186 -11.25 22.45 -6.70
C GLN A 186 -10.45 21.14 -6.76
N LEU A 187 -11.04 20.11 -7.38
CA LEU A 187 -10.50 18.75 -7.44
C LEU A 187 -10.61 18.17 -8.86
N LEU A 188 -9.72 17.24 -9.19
CA LEU A 188 -9.77 16.52 -10.46
C LEU A 188 -10.90 15.50 -10.47
N LYS A 189 -11.64 15.41 -11.57
CA LYS A 189 -12.64 14.34 -11.77
C LYS A 189 -11.93 13.10 -12.30
N LEU A 190 -11.99 11.99 -11.57
CA LEU A 190 -11.39 10.71 -11.97
C LEU A 190 -12.46 9.67 -12.32
N ASN A 191 -12.15 8.75 -13.24
CA ASN A 191 -13.01 7.63 -13.57
C ASN A 191 -13.08 6.60 -12.42
N LYS A 192 -14.14 6.67 -11.61
CA LYS A 192 -14.32 5.82 -10.41
C LYS A 192 -14.36 4.33 -10.74
N LYS A 193 -15.02 3.93 -11.85
CA LYS A 193 -15.17 2.52 -12.24
C LYS A 193 -13.81 1.88 -12.53
N LYS A 194 -12.93 2.60 -13.25
CA LYS A 194 -11.56 2.14 -13.52
C LYS A 194 -10.69 2.09 -12.29
N ILE A 195 -10.79 3.09 -11.41
CA ILE A 195 -10.06 3.06 -10.14
C ILE A 195 -10.44 1.81 -9.35
N LEU A 196 -11.75 1.56 -9.19
CA LEU A 196 -12.24 0.40 -8.45
C LEU A 196 -11.76 -0.92 -9.06
N SER A 197 -11.85 -1.09 -10.39
CA SER A 197 -11.43 -2.32 -11.04
C SER A 197 -9.92 -2.59 -10.94
N GLY A 198 -9.10 -1.54 -10.82
CA GLY A 198 -7.67 -1.68 -10.57
C GLY A 198 -7.33 -1.94 -9.10
N THR A 199 -8.13 -1.42 -8.17
CA THR A 199 -7.86 -1.51 -6.72
C THR A 199 -8.23 -2.90 -6.18
N VAL A 200 -9.37 -3.46 -6.62
CA VAL A 200 -9.91 -4.73 -6.10
C VAL A 200 -8.91 -5.90 -6.18
N PRO A 201 -8.20 -6.16 -7.29
CA PRO A 201 -7.27 -7.29 -7.36
C PRO A 201 -6.13 -7.22 -6.33
N PHE A 202 -5.58 -6.02 -6.11
CA PHE A 202 -4.53 -5.83 -5.11
C PHE A 202 -5.07 -5.88 -3.68
N LEU A 203 -6.31 -5.42 -3.45
CA LEU A 203 -6.98 -5.65 -2.17
C LEU A 203 -7.13 -7.14 -1.89
N CYS A 204 -7.62 -7.93 -2.84
CA CYS A 204 -7.72 -9.38 -2.69
C CYS A 204 -6.35 -10.02 -2.42
N LEU A 205 -5.30 -9.59 -3.12
CA LEU A 205 -3.96 -10.12 -2.92
C LEU A 205 -3.41 -9.80 -1.52
N PHE A 206 -3.40 -8.53 -1.11
CA PHE A 206 -2.77 -8.13 0.15
C PHE A 206 -3.64 -8.45 1.38
N TRP A 207 -4.97 -8.31 1.26
CA TRP A 207 -5.88 -8.58 2.37
C TRP A 207 -6.18 -10.07 2.50
N PHE A 208 -6.67 -10.71 1.44
CA PHE A 208 -7.17 -12.08 1.55
C PHE A 208 -6.03 -13.11 1.43
N VAL A 209 -5.17 -13.00 0.42
CA VAL A 209 -4.13 -14.02 0.18
C VAL A 209 -2.95 -13.87 1.13
N LEU A 210 -2.26 -12.73 1.11
CA LEU A 210 -1.04 -12.55 1.89
C LEU A 210 -1.34 -12.46 3.39
N TRP A 211 -2.21 -11.54 3.80
CA TRP A 211 -2.53 -11.39 5.22
C TRP A 211 -3.50 -12.50 5.71
N GLY A 212 -4.68 -12.61 5.11
CA GLY A 212 -5.76 -13.45 5.63
C GLY A 212 -5.50 -14.95 5.57
N LEU A 213 -4.74 -15.42 4.58
CA LEU A 213 -4.51 -16.85 4.34
C LEU A 213 -3.07 -17.26 4.72
N LEU A 214 -2.05 -16.53 4.27
CA LEU A 214 -0.66 -16.91 4.54
C LEU A 214 -0.19 -16.45 5.94
N ASP A 215 -0.23 -15.16 6.26
CA ASP A 215 0.21 -14.67 7.59
C ASP A 215 -0.59 -15.34 8.72
N GLN A 216 -1.92 -15.43 8.60
CA GLN A 216 -2.76 -16.12 9.59
C GLN A 216 -2.43 -17.60 9.72
N GLY A 217 -2.22 -18.31 8.59
CA GLY A 217 -1.83 -19.72 8.62
C GLY A 217 -0.46 -19.95 9.27
N PHE A 218 0.51 -19.07 8.98
CA PHE A 218 1.82 -19.08 9.62
C PHE A 218 1.70 -18.86 11.13
N MET A 219 0.94 -17.85 11.55
CA MET A 219 0.70 -17.57 12.96
C MET A 219 0.06 -18.77 13.64
N LEU A 220 -1.09 -19.25 13.16
CA LEU A 220 -1.83 -20.38 13.75
C LEU A 220 -0.94 -21.61 13.97
N ASN A 221 -0.07 -21.95 13.02
CA ASN A 221 0.89 -23.04 13.18
C ASN A 221 1.87 -22.81 14.33
N LYS A 222 2.43 -21.60 14.45
CA LYS A 222 3.36 -21.25 15.55
C LYS A 222 2.68 -21.24 16.92
N LEU A 223 1.37 -21.02 16.94
CA LEU A 223 0.58 -20.96 18.17
C LEU A 223 0.11 -22.32 18.66
N ASN A 224 0.18 -23.36 17.83
CA ASN A 224 -0.36 -24.69 18.11
C ASN A 224 -1.81 -24.64 18.64
N ARG A 225 -2.63 -23.71 18.10
CA ARG A 225 -4.03 -23.53 18.49
C ARG A 225 -4.94 -24.19 17.45
N ASN A 226 -5.78 -25.13 17.90
CA ASN A 226 -6.88 -25.67 17.10
C ASN A 226 -8.04 -24.67 17.11
N PHE A 227 -8.29 -24.00 15.99
CA PHE A 227 -9.53 -23.28 15.75
C PHE A 227 -10.38 -24.11 14.78
N GLU A 228 -11.35 -24.85 15.33
CA GLU A 228 -12.21 -25.84 14.66
C GLU A 228 -12.92 -25.34 13.38
N GLY A 229 -12.97 -24.03 13.13
CA GLY A 229 -13.58 -23.44 11.92
C GLY A 229 -12.63 -23.22 10.73
N ALA A 230 -11.31 -23.25 10.95
CA ALA A 230 -10.28 -22.92 9.95
C ALA A 230 -9.45 -24.14 9.50
N GLU A 231 -9.52 -25.26 10.22
CA GLU A 231 -8.66 -26.43 10.05
C GLU A 231 -8.60 -26.93 8.60
N LYS A 232 -9.72 -27.06 7.88
CA LYS A 232 -9.68 -27.61 6.51
C LYS A 232 -9.02 -26.72 5.45
N MET A 233 -9.09 -25.40 5.58
CA MET A 233 -8.53 -24.47 4.59
C MET A 233 -7.07 -24.14 4.90
N PHE A 234 -6.70 -24.19 6.18
CA PHE A 234 -5.37 -23.86 6.66
C PHE A 234 -4.49 -25.08 6.90
N ASP A 235 -5.01 -26.32 6.94
CA ASP A 235 -4.24 -27.53 7.24
C ASP A 235 -2.97 -27.70 6.38
N PHE A 236 -3.05 -27.39 5.09
CA PHE A 236 -1.89 -27.43 4.20
C PHE A 236 -0.87 -26.33 4.53
N ILE A 237 -1.35 -25.12 4.85
CA ILE A 237 -0.53 -23.93 5.16
C ILE A 237 0.10 -24.06 6.54
N VAL A 238 -0.64 -24.59 7.50
CA VAL A 238 -0.20 -24.85 8.87
C VAL A 238 0.95 -25.85 8.84
N LYS A 239 0.82 -26.94 8.07
CA LYS A 239 1.90 -27.93 7.90
C LYS A 239 3.14 -27.37 7.18
N ALA A 240 3.01 -26.29 6.42
CA ALA A 240 4.10 -25.69 5.66
C ALA A 240 5.07 -24.86 6.52
N ASN A 241 4.71 -24.46 7.75
CA ASN A 241 5.61 -23.78 8.69
C ASN A 241 6.35 -22.58 8.07
N PHE A 242 7.69 -22.56 8.04
CA PHE A 242 8.45 -21.43 7.50
C PHE A 242 8.31 -21.27 5.96
N TRP A 243 7.86 -22.32 5.25
CA TRP A 243 7.64 -22.26 3.79
C TRP A 243 6.58 -21.21 3.40
N VAL A 244 5.67 -20.88 4.31
CA VAL A 244 4.67 -19.83 4.10
C VAL A 244 5.34 -18.48 3.82
N LEU A 245 6.38 -18.11 4.58
CA LEU A 245 7.12 -16.87 4.36
C LEU A 245 7.84 -16.88 3.00
N ILE A 246 8.36 -18.04 2.58
CA ILE A 246 9.00 -18.21 1.28
C ILE A 246 7.98 -18.06 0.14
N TRP A 247 6.77 -18.60 0.30
CA TRP A 247 5.69 -18.45 -0.66
C TRP A 247 5.26 -16.99 -0.81
N GLU A 248 5.10 -16.26 0.31
CA GLU A 248 4.79 -14.84 0.25
C GLU A 248 5.86 -14.03 -0.51
N ILE A 249 7.14 -14.29 -0.22
CA ILE A 249 8.26 -13.65 -0.93
C ILE A 249 8.17 -13.98 -2.43
N SER A 250 7.92 -15.24 -2.76
CA SER A 250 7.81 -15.70 -4.15
C SER A 250 6.65 -15.02 -4.89
N ILE A 251 5.49 -14.91 -4.25
CA ILE A 251 4.31 -14.21 -4.79
C ILE A 251 4.64 -12.74 -5.06
N LEU A 252 5.31 -12.05 -4.13
CA LEU A 252 5.69 -10.65 -4.31
C LEU A 252 6.72 -10.47 -5.44
N ILE A 253 7.70 -11.37 -5.57
CA ILE A 253 8.69 -11.35 -6.67
C ILE A 253 7.98 -11.57 -8.02
N ILE A 254 7.11 -12.57 -8.11
CA ILE A 254 6.34 -12.85 -9.33
C ILE A 254 5.48 -11.64 -9.70
N LEU A 255 4.81 -11.03 -8.71
CA LEU A 255 4.04 -9.80 -8.91
C LEU A 255 4.93 -8.70 -9.51
N PHE A 256 6.12 -8.47 -8.96
CA PHE A 256 7.02 -7.42 -9.46
C PHE A 256 7.45 -7.68 -10.90
N ILE A 257 7.82 -8.92 -11.22
CA ILE A 257 8.18 -9.32 -12.57
C ILE A 257 7.00 -9.08 -13.53
N ALA A 258 5.79 -9.51 -13.15
CA ALA A 258 4.60 -9.35 -13.97
C ALA A 258 4.26 -7.88 -14.24
N LEU A 259 4.26 -7.04 -13.20
CA LEU A 259 3.98 -5.61 -13.33
C LEU A 259 5.05 -4.90 -14.16
N MET A 260 6.33 -5.18 -13.94
CA MET A 260 7.43 -4.58 -14.69
C MET A 260 7.46 -5.01 -16.16
N ALA A 261 7.17 -6.29 -16.44
CA ALA A 261 7.03 -6.79 -17.80
C ALA A 261 5.88 -6.09 -18.53
N ASP A 262 4.77 -5.86 -17.86
CA ASP A 262 3.63 -5.14 -18.42
C ASP A 262 3.96 -3.66 -18.73
N VAL A 263 4.66 -2.97 -17.83
CA VAL A 263 5.17 -1.61 -18.09
C VAL A 263 6.08 -1.57 -19.33
N LYS A 264 6.99 -2.55 -19.48
CA LYS A 264 7.87 -2.63 -20.65
C LYS A 264 7.09 -2.88 -21.95
N ARG A 265 6.02 -3.69 -21.92
CA ARG A 265 5.15 -3.94 -23.08
C ARG A 265 4.43 -2.66 -23.52
N MET A 266 3.88 -1.89 -22.58
CA MET A 266 3.23 -0.61 -22.88
C MET A 266 4.17 0.37 -23.59
N LYS A 267 5.42 0.49 -23.12
CA LYS A 267 6.42 1.36 -23.76
C LYS A 267 6.66 0.99 -25.23
N ARG A 268 6.70 -0.30 -25.56
CA ARG A 268 6.91 -0.79 -26.93
C ARG A 268 5.69 -0.55 -27.84
N PHE A 269 4.49 -0.78 -27.30
CA PHE A 269 3.24 -0.59 -28.05
C PHE A 269 3.00 0.89 -28.43
N ASP A 270 3.30 1.82 -27.51
CA ASP A 270 3.23 3.26 -27.79
C ASP A 270 4.17 3.66 -28.93
N ILE A 271 5.38 3.09 -28.98
CA ILE A 271 6.36 3.38 -30.04
C ILE A 271 5.83 2.89 -31.39
N GLN A 272 5.33 1.65 -31.47
CA GLN A 272 4.80 1.08 -32.72
C GLN A 272 3.59 1.84 -33.27
N ILE A 273 2.72 2.34 -32.39
CA ILE A 273 1.59 3.19 -32.79
C ILE A 273 2.10 4.53 -33.33
N ALA A 274 3.06 5.16 -32.65
CA ALA A 274 3.66 6.41 -33.12
C ALA A 274 4.35 6.26 -34.48
N THR A 275 5.11 5.17 -34.71
CA THR A 275 5.73 4.91 -36.03
C THR A 275 4.70 4.67 -37.13
N LYS A 276 3.59 3.99 -36.83
CA LYS A 276 2.49 3.77 -37.80
C LYS A 276 1.70 5.03 -38.14
N MET A 277 1.70 6.06 -37.28
CA MET A 277 1.09 7.36 -37.59
C MET A 277 2.03 8.30 -38.37
N ILE A 278 3.34 8.10 -38.28
CA ILE A 278 4.35 8.96 -38.94
C ILE A 278 4.67 8.49 -40.37
N ILE A 279 4.44 7.22 -40.68
CA ILE A 279 4.58 6.68 -42.03
C ILE A 279 3.16 6.64 -42.63
N PRO A 280 2.76 7.62 -43.47
CA PRO A 280 1.53 7.46 -44.23
C PRO A 280 1.71 6.27 -45.18
N LYS A 281 0.67 5.46 -45.30
CA LYS A 281 0.56 4.57 -46.45
C LYS A 281 0.38 5.40 -47.72
#